data_AF-A0A969CPD3-F1
#
_entry.id   AF-A0A969CPD3-F1
#
_cell.length_a   1.000
_cell.length_b   1.000
_cell.length_c   1.000
_cell.angle_alpha   90.00
_cell.angle_beta   90.00
_cell.angle_gamma   90.00
#
_symmetry.space_group_name_H-M   'P 1'
#
loop_
_entity.id
_entity.type
_entity.pdbx_description
1 polymer ?
#
loop_
_entity_poly.entity_id
_entity_poly.type
_entity_poly.pdbx_seq_one_letter_code
_entity_poly.pdbx_strand_id
1 'polypeptide(L)'
;MPGPRAASIQLTDIEKKALVHVLTTGDKYISIRAEALLRAEAGETNAEIGKEIEVSPGSVSGWRKKWNSSNVQAKNWEEAISKVENILGAGGGRPKKCKLSQIAKIIEINSWSEKNHRSRHAHNELIASEAIRRGIVSEISPRSIGRLLKQYEKESVVSRHL
;
A
#
# COMPACT_ATOMS: atom_id res chain seq x y z
N MET A 1 31.62 16.12 6.86
CA MET A 1 30.63 17.15 7.23
C MET A 1 29.36 16.45 7.72
N PRO A 2 28.75 16.88 8.83
CA PRO A 2 27.41 16.42 9.20
C PRO A 2 26.43 16.85 8.09
N GLY A 3 25.63 15.91 7.60
CA GLY A 3 24.62 16.22 6.58
C GLY A 3 23.53 17.17 7.12
N PRO A 4 22.69 17.74 6.23
CA PRO A 4 21.57 18.58 6.63
C PRO A 4 20.70 17.86 7.67
N ARG A 5 20.33 18.55 8.77
CA ARG A 5 19.40 18.00 9.76
C ARG A 5 18.10 17.62 9.06
N ALA A 6 17.73 16.35 9.15
CA ALA A 6 16.50 15.84 8.56
C ALA A 6 15.30 16.51 9.26
N ALA A 7 14.25 16.83 8.50
CA ALA A 7 13.02 17.38 9.07
C ALA A 7 12.51 16.48 10.19
N SER A 8 12.23 17.06 11.36
CA SER A 8 11.62 16.34 12.46
C SER A 8 10.23 15.87 12.03
N ILE A 9 9.85 14.67 12.44
CA ILE A 9 8.46 14.21 12.32
C ILE A 9 7.79 14.44 13.66
N GLN A 10 6.53 14.85 13.63
CA GLN A 10 5.71 14.97 14.83
C GLN A 10 4.75 13.78 14.84
N LEU A 11 4.81 12.98 15.90
CA LEU A 11 3.91 11.85 16.14
C LEU A 11 3.08 12.17 17.38
N THR A 12 1.78 11.91 17.31
CA THR A 12 0.97 11.85 18.52
C THR A 12 1.23 10.54 19.27
N ASP A 13 0.91 10.48 20.56
CA ASP A 13 1.09 9.25 21.36
C ASP A 13 0.36 8.04 20.75
N ILE A 14 -0.83 8.27 20.17
CA ILE A 14 -1.62 7.20 19.57
C ILE A 14 -1.03 6.73 18.22
N GLU A 15 -0.46 7.65 17.44
CA GLU A 15 0.25 7.32 16.20
C GLU A 15 1.55 6.57 16.49
N LYS A 16 2.28 6.97 17.54
CA LYS A 16 3.48 6.25 18.01
C LYS A 16 3.14 4.83 18.43
N LYS A 17 2.07 4.64 19.22
CA LYS A 17 1.57 3.31 19.59
C LYS A 17 1.16 2.48 18.36
N ALA A 18 0.49 3.09 17.39
CA ALA A 18 0.10 2.42 16.16
C ALA A 18 1.31 1.98 15.32
N LEU A 19 2.33 2.83 15.20
CA LEU A 19 3.59 2.48 14.53
C LEU A 19 4.32 1.33 15.23
N VAL A 20 4.39 1.32 16.56
CA VAL A 20 4.95 0.20 17.34
C VAL A 20 4.15 -1.07 17.13
N HIS A 21 2.82 -0.99 17.14
CA HIS A 21 1.98 -2.15 16.86
C HIS A 21 2.24 -2.73 15.48
N VAL A 22 2.19 -1.90 14.44
CA VAL A 22 2.43 -2.31 13.05
C VAL A 22 3.86 -2.81 12.84
N LEU A 23 4.86 -2.28 13.55
CA LEU A 23 6.22 -2.84 13.55
C LEU A 23 6.22 -4.31 13.98
N THR A 24 5.41 -4.67 14.98
CA THR A 24 5.33 -6.04 15.52
C THR A 24 4.38 -6.98 14.77
N THR A 25 3.27 -6.47 14.22
CA THR A 25 2.21 -7.30 13.63
C THR A 25 2.15 -7.23 12.11
N GLY A 26 2.77 -6.21 11.51
CA GLY A 26 2.72 -5.94 10.08
C GLY A 26 3.62 -6.85 9.25
N ASP A 27 3.46 -6.76 7.92
CA ASP A 27 4.40 -7.38 7.00
C ASP A 27 5.77 -6.69 7.04
N LYS A 28 6.80 -7.39 6.54
CA LYS A 28 8.18 -6.89 6.52
C LYS A 28 8.31 -5.47 5.94
N TYR A 29 7.50 -5.11 4.94
CA TYR A 29 7.62 -3.81 4.27
C TYR A 29 7.06 -2.68 5.11
N ILE A 30 5.87 -2.86 5.70
CA ILE A 30 5.28 -1.84 6.56
C ILE A 30 6.03 -1.71 7.88
N SER A 31 6.56 -2.82 8.43
CA SER A 31 7.36 -2.83 9.65
C SER A 31 8.65 -2.01 9.49
N ILE A 32 9.43 -2.24 8.43
CA ILE A 32 10.67 -1.46 8.14
C ILE A 32 10.37 0.05 8.05
N ARG A 33 9.23 0.41 7.45
CA ARG A 33 8.82 1.81 7.29
C ARG A 33 8.37 2.42 8.61
N ALA A 34 7.65 1.66 9.44
CA ALA A 34 7.23 2.09 10.76
C ALA A 34 8.44 2.32 11.67
N GLU A 35 9.41 1.41 11.65
CA GLU A 35 10.68 1.55 12.37
C GLU A 35 11.43 2.83 11.96
N ALA A 36 11.52 3.10 10.65
CA ALA A 36 12.16 4.29 10.13
C ALA A 36 11.51 5.59 10.65
N LEU A 37 10.19 5.63 10.82
CA LEU A 37 9.53 6.80 11.40
C LEU A 37 9.76 6.90 12.91
N LEU A 38 9.72 5.80 13.66
CA LEU A 38 9.98 5.83 15.11
C LEU A 38 11.39 6.37 15.41
N ARG A 39 12.41 5.89 14.67
CA ARG A 39 13.79 6.40 14.77
C ARG A 39 13.92 7.86 14.33
N ALA A 40 13.13 8.25 13.32
CA ALA A 40 13.08 9.64 12.86
C ALA A 40 12.50 10.60 13.90
N GLU A 41 11.51 10.17 14.68
CA GLU A 41 10.97 10.93 15.81
C GLU A 41 11.97 11.03 16.95
N ALA A 42 12.76 9.97 17.18
CA ALA A 42 13.88 9.97 18.14
C ALA A 42 15.06 10.89 17.74
N GLY A 43 15.01 11.51 16.55
CA GLY A 43 15.99 12.50 16.11
C GLY A 43 17.15 11.95 15.25
N GLU A 44 17.14 10.66 14.92
CA GLU A 44 18.14 10.08 14.02
C GLU A 44 18.06 10.72 12.62
N THR A 45 19.19 10.80 11.92
CA THR A 45 19.26 11.27 10.54
C THR A 45 18.84 10.18 9.54
N ASN A 46 18.42 10.57 8.33
CA ASN A 46 18.08 9.61 7.28
C ASN A 46 19.23 8.66 6.92
N ALA A 47 20.48 9.11 7.10
CA ALA A 47 21.67 8.31 6.82
C ALA A 47 21.91 7.24 7.89
N GLU A 48 21.77 7.61 9.18
CA GLU A 48 21.87 6.67 10.31
C GLU A 48 20.77 5.61 10.22
N ILE A 49 19.53 6.03 10.04
CA ILE A 49 18.39 5.11 9.87
C ILE A 49 18.65 4.19 8.66
N GLY A 50 18.98 4.76 7.50
CA GLY A 50 19.20 3.98 6.30
C GLY A 50 20.30 2.93 6.46
N LYS A 51 21.36 3.26 7.19
CA LYS A 51 22.44 2.33 7.51
C LYS A 51 21.97 1.20 8.42
N GLU A 52 21.23 1.51 9.48
CA GLU A 52 20.86 0.52 10.51
C GLU A 52 19.79 -0.48 10.03
N ILE A 53 18.81 -0.02 9.25
CA ILE A 53 17.72 -0.88 8.74
C ILE A 53 17.90 -1.26 7.26
N GLU A 54 19.12 -1.08 6.72
CA GLU A 54 19.52 -1.46 5.34
C GLU A 54 18.61 -0.91 4.22
N VAL A 55 18.23 0.37 4.31
CA VAL A 55 17.45 1.06 3.27
C VAL A 55 18.15 2.32 2.78
N SER A 56 17.82 2.77 1.57
CA SER A 56 18.40 4.01 1.07
C SER A 56 17.91 5.23 1.90
N PRO A 57 18.78 6.20 2.23
CA PRO A 57 18.37 7.43 2.93
C PRO A 57 17.26 8.20 2.19
N GLY A 58 17.21 8.07 0.85
CA GLY A 58 16.13 8.63 0.03
C GLY A 58 14.76 7.98 0.29
N SER A 59 14.73 6.69 0.61
CA SER A 59 13.50 5.99 0.99
C SER A 59 12.95 6.54 2.32
N VAL A 60 13.83 6.68 3.32
CA VAL A 60 13.50 7.27 4.62
C VAL A 60 12.95 8.69 4.45
N SER A 61 13.64 9.51 3.64
CA SER A 61 13.19 10.87 3.30
C SER A 61 11.79 10.88 2.67
N GLY A 62 11.53 9.95 1.73
CA GLY A 62 10.23 9.79 1.09
C GLY A 62 9.11 9.44 2.07
N TRP A 63 9.37 8.55 3.03
CA TRP A 63 8.39 8.18 4.04
C TRP A 63 8.11 9.31 5.03
N ARG A 64 9.15 10.01 5.50
CA ARG A 64 8.99 11.22 6.34
C ARG A 64 8.16 12.28 5.63
N LYS A 65 8.47 12.55 4.37
CA LYS A 65 7.74 13.56 3.58
C LYS A 65 6.27 13.18 3.43
N LYS A 66 5.97 11.90 3.13
CA LYS A 66 4.58 11.41 3.04
C LYS A 66 3.85 11.54 4.38
N TRP A 67 4.51 11.20 5.48
CA TRP A 67 3.94 11.34 6.83
C TRP A 67 3.62 12.79 7.15
N ASN A 68 4.59 13.70 6.98
CA ASN A 68 4.42 15.13 7.27
C ASN A 68 3.44 15.84 6.31
N SER A 69 3.24 15.30 5.11
CA SER A 69 2.23 15.83 4.17
C SER A 69 0.80 15.38 4.50
N SER A 70 0.62 14.44 5.44
CA SER A 70 -0.70 14.03 5.91
C SER A 70 -1.25 15.05 6.90
N ASN A 71 -2.23 15.85 6.48
CA ASN A 71 -2.96 16.76 7.36
C ASN A 71 -3.92 16.06 8.34
N VAL A 72 -4.04 14.74 8.27
CA VAL A 72 -4.86 13.95 9.19
C VAL A 72 -4.03 13.62 10.44
N GLN A 73 -4.46 14.12 11.61
CA GLN A 73 -4.02 13.61 12.91
C GLN A 73 -5.03 12.58 13.39
N ALA A 74 -4.54 11.41 13.78
CA ALA A 74 -5.42 10.38 14.31
C ALA A 74 -5.90 10.73 15.73
N LYS A 75 -7.20 10.63 15.97
CA LYS A 75 -7.83 10.92 17.28
C LYS A 75 -8.09 9.67 18.12
N ASN A 76 -8.23 8.52 17.47
CA ASN A 76 -8.48 7.22 18.08
C ASN A 76 -7.57 6.15 17.45
N TRP A 77 -7.67 4.93 17.98
CA TRP A 77 -6.79 3.82 17.62
C TRP A 77 -7.00 3.37 16.18
N GLU A 78 -8.26 3.27 15.76
CA GLU A 78 -8.68 2.86 14.43
C GLU A 78 -8.18 3.83 13.36
N GLU A 79 -8.29 5.14 13.61
CA GLU A 79 -7.73 6.18 12.75
C GLU A 79 -6.19 6.11 12.68
N ALA A 80 -5.53 5.80 13.79
CA ALA A 80 -4.06 5.73 13.85
C ALA A 80 -3.53 4.54 13.03
N ILE A 81 -4.12 3.36 13.19
CA ILE A 81 -3.79 2.18 12.37
C ILE A 81 -4.09 2.45 10.90
N SER A 82 -5.28 2.97 10.60
CA SER A 82 -5.66 3.31 9.22
C SER A 82 -4.69 4.30 8.59
N LYS A 83 -4.24 5.32 9.34
CA LYS A 83 -3.26 6.30 8.86
C LYS A 83 -1.92 5.62 8.54
N VAL A 84 -1.41 4.78 9.44
CA VAL A 84 -0.16 4.03 9.23
C VAL A 84 -0.25 3.16 7.98
N GLU A 85 -1.32 2.39 7.82
CA GLU A 85 -1.52 1.53 6.66
C GLU A 85 -1.66 2.32 5.35
N ASN A 86 -2.39 3.43 5.35
CA ASN A 86 -2.57 4.26 4.16
C ASN A 86 -1.28 4.96 3.73
N ILE A 87 -0.47 5.43 4.67
CA ILE A 87 0.76 6.19 4.37
C ILE A 87 1.95 5.26 4.12
N LEU A 88 2.13 4.27 4.99
CA LEU A 88 3.30 3.40 5.02
C LEU A 88 3.05 2.00 4.47
N GLY A 89 1.80 1.56 4.39
CA GLY A 89 1.49 0.24 3.87
C GLY A 89 1.97 0.04 2.43
N ALA A 90 1.83 -1.20 1.96
CA ALA A 90 2.10 -1.55 0.58
C ALA A 90 1.10 -0.82 -0.33
N GLY A 91 1.36 0.46 -0.62
CA GLY A 91 0.80 1.17 -1.75
C GLY A 91 1.24 0.48 -3.02
N GLY A 92 0.59 -0.64 -3.36
CA GLY A 92 0.67 -1.26 -4.67
C GLY A 92 0.36 -0.16 -5.67
N GLY A 93 1.37 0.22 -6.45
CA GLY A 93 1.39 1.53 -7.11
C GLY A 93 0.15 1.86 -7.95
N ARG A 94 -0.08 3.19 -8.04
CA ARG A 94 -1.16 3.90 -8.72
C ARG A 94 -2.52 3.74 -8.00
N PRO A 95 -3.32 4.83 -7.86
CA PRO A 95 -4.67 4.74 -7.33
C PRO A 95 -5.42 3.56 -7.97
N LYS A 96 -6.13 2.76 -7.17
CA LYS A 96 -7.09 1.81 -7.72
C LYS A 96 -8.05 2.64 -8.58
N LYS A 97 -7.91 2.58 -9.92
CA LYS A 97 -8.87 3.17 -10.86
C LYS A 97 -10.29 2.61 -10.65
N CYS A 98 -10.42 1.59 -9.80
CA CYS A 98 -11.65 0.94 -9.41
C CYS A 98 -11.90 1.11 -7.90
N LYS A 99 -13.10 1.57 -7.57
CA LYS A 99 -13.71 1.46 -6.24
C LYS A 99 -13.84 -0.02 -5.87
N LEU A 100 -13.92 -0.36 -4.57
CA LEU A 100 -14.12 -1.74 -4.10
C LEU A 100 -15.32 -2.43 -4.76
N SER A 101 -16.45 -1.71 -4.93
CA SER A 101 -17.63 -2.24 -5.62
C SER A 101 -17.39 -2.57 -7.09
N GLN A 102 -16.51 -1.82 -7.77
CA GLN A 102 -16.12 -2.08 -9.15
C GLN A 102 -15.18 -3.30 -9.22
N ILE A 103 -14.29 -3.45 -8.23
CA ILE A 103 -13.39 -4.60 -8.12
C ILE A 103 -14.18 -5.91 -7.95
N ALA A 104 -15.17 -5.94 -7.06
CA ALA A 104 -16.01 -7.12 -6.85
C ALA A 104 -16.70 -7.57 -8.15
N LYS A 105 -17.28 -6.62 -8.90
CA LYS A 105 -17.92 -6.91 -10.19
C LYS A 105 -16.93 -7.37 -11.27
N ILE A 106 -15.71 -6.85 -11.27
CA ILE A 106 -14.65 -7.31 -12.18
C ILE A 106 -14.23 -8.75 -11.84
N ILE A 107 -14.13 -9.10 -10.56
CA ILE A 107 -13.84 -10.47 -10.12
C ILE A 107 -14.97 -11.41 -10.51
N GLU A 108 -16.22 -10.97 -10.39
CA GLU A 108 -17.40 -11.72 -10.85
C GLU A 108 -17.34 -12.00 -12.36
N ILE A 109 -17.01 -11.01 -13.20
CA ILE A 109 -16.81 -11.26 -14.65
C ILE A 109 -15.75 -12.34 -14.88
N ASN A 110 -14.66 -12.30 -14.10
CA ASN A 110 -13.59 -13.30 -14.19
C ASN A 110 -14.02 -14.71 -13.75
N SER A 111 -14.97 -14.86 -12.82
CA SER A 111 -15.42 -16.20 -12.38
C SER A 111 -16.25 -16.92 -13.43
N TRP A 112 -16.97 -16.19 -14.28
CA TRP A 112 -17.82 -16.76 -15.33
C TRP A 112 -17.19 -16.72 -16.73
N SER A 113 -16.04 -16.05 -16.90
CA SER A 113 -15.34 -16.05 -18.18
C SER A 113 -14.64 -17.39 -18.43
N GLU A 114 -14.81 -17.93 -19.64
CA GLU A 114 -14.19 -19.18 -20.02
C GLU A 114 -12.66 -19.08 -19.97
N LYS A 115 -11.96 -20.13 -19.53
CA LYS A 115 -10.49 -20.10 -19.44
C LYS A 115 -9.78 -20.37 -20.77
N ASN A 116 -10.52 -20.58 -21.86
CA ASN A 116 -10.01 -20.93 -23.19
C ASN A 116 -9.58 -19.70 -23.98
N HIS A 117 -8.48 -19.06 -23.55
CA HIS A 117 -7.91 -17.91 -24.26
C HIS A 117 -6.47 -18.14 -24.68
N ARG A 118 -6.09 -17.49 -25.78
CA ARG A 118 -4.75 -17.60 -26.40
C ARG A 118 -3.60 -17.15 -25.47
N SER A 119 -3.88 -16.30 -24.48
CA SER A 119 -2.90 -15.88 -23.47
C SER A 119 -3.59 -15.24 -22.25
N ARG A 120 -2.85 -15.06 -21.14
CA ARG A 120 -3.31 -14.27 -19.98
C ARG A 120 -3.63 -12.82 -20.38
N HIS A 121 -2.92 -12.26 -21.36
CA HIS A 121 -3.20 -10.91 -21.83
C HIS A 121 -4.57 -10.84 -22.53
N ALA A 122 -4.86 -11.79 -23.42
CA ALA A 122 -6.14 -11.87 -24.14
C ALA A 122 -7.32 -12.06 -23.18
N HIS A 123 -7.16 -12.88 -22.13
CA HIS A 123 -8.17 -13.02 -21.07
C HIS A 123 -8.41 -11.70 -20.33
N ASN A 124 -7.34 -11.01 -19.93
CA ASN A 124 -7.45 -9.72 -19.24
C ASN A 124 -8.08 -8.63 -20.11
N GLU A 125 -7.87 -8.68 -21.43
CA GLU A 125 -8.46 -7.76 -22.40
C GLU A 125 -9.96 -7.99 -22.56
N LEU A 126 -10.39 -9.25 -22.58
CA LEU A 126 -11.81 -9.61 -22.57
C LEU A 126 -12.50 -9.09 -21.31
N ILE A 127 -11.91 -9.30 -20.13
CA ILE A 127 -12.46 -8.81 -18.87
C ILE A 127 -12.50 -7.28 -18.83
N ALA A 128 -11.46 -6.60 -19.32
CA ALA A 128 -11.43 -5.14 -19.40
C ALA A 128 -12.56 -4.60 -20.29
N SER A 129 -12.74 -5.19 -21.47
CA SER A 129 -13.78 -4.82 -22.43
C SER A 129 -15.18 -5.02 -21.85
N GLU A 130 -15.38 -6.16 -21.17
CA GLU A 130 -16.66 -6.47 -20.54
C GLU A 130 -16.98 -5.54 -19.36
N ALA A 131 -15.97 -5.17 -18.57
CA ALA A 131 -16.14 -4.22 -17.48
C ALA A 131 -16.54 -2.82 -17.98
N ILE A 132 -15.98 -2.38 -19.10
CA ILE A 132 -16.36 -1.11 -19.76
C ILE A 132 -17.77 -1.22 -20.36
N ARG A 133 -18.06 -2.31 -21.09
CA ARG A 133 -19.36 -2.55 -21.73
C ARG A 133 -20.52 -2.54 -20.74
N ARG A 134 -20.30 -3.06 -19.53
CA ARG A 134 -21.29 -3.08 -18.43
C ARG A 134 -21.36 -1.77 -17.63
N GLY A 135 -20.58 -0.75 -17.99
CA GLY A 135 -20.52 0.52 -17.27
C GLY A 135 -19.94 0.39 -15.85
N ILE A 136 -19.21 -0.69 -15.56
CA ILE A 136 -18.59 -0.88 -14.25
C ILE A 136 -17.46 0.13 -14.08
N VAL A 137 -16.69 0.40 -15.13
CA VAL A 137 -15.62 1.41 -15.19
C VAL A 137 -15.67 2.17 -16.50
N SER A 138 -15.28 3.45 -16.49
CA SER A 138 -15.16 4.26 -17.71
C SER A 138 -13.93 3.88 -18.53
N GLU A 139 -12.84 3.51 -17.87
CA GLU A 139 -11.60 3.07 -18.51
C GLU A 139 -10.82 2.10 -17.61
N ILE A 140 -10.32 1.01 -18.19
CA ILE A 140 -9.37 0.12 -17.51
C ILE A 140 -8.49 -0.61 -18.52
N SER A 141 -7.20 -0.75 -18.18
CA SER A 141 -6.26 -1.48 -19.04
C SER A 141 -6.25 -2.98 -18.72
N PRO A 142 -5.96 -3.86 -19.70
CA PRO A 142 -5.76 -5.29 -19.44
C PRO A 142 -4.68 -5.56 -18.38
N ARG A 143 -3.63 -4.73 -18.33
CA ARG A 143 -2.58 -4.84 -17.31
C ARG A 143 -3.10 -4.54 -15.90
N SER A 144 -4.02 -3.58 -15.76
CA SER A 144 -4.68 -3.28 -14.48
C SER A 144 -5.54 -4.45 -14.01
N ILE A 145 -6.30 -5.07 -14.92
CA ILE A 145 -7.04 -6.31 -14.63
C ILE A 145 -6.10 -7.40 -14.13
N GLY A 146 -5.02 -7.68 -14.86
CA GLY A 146 -4.07 -8.73 -14.46
C GLY A 146 -3.44 -8.52 -13.09
N ARG A 147 -3.16 -7.25 -12.70
CA ARG A 147 -2.66 -6.93 -11.36
C ARG A 147 -3.72 -7.16 -10.28
N LEU A 148 -4.96 -6.74 -10.54
CA LEU A 148 -6.10 -6.91 -9.64
C LEU A 148 -6.35 -8.39 -9.36
N LEU A 149 -6.44 -9.21 -10.41
CA LEU A 149 -6.70 -10.65 -10.28
C LEU A 149 -5.58 -11.37 -9.52
N LYS A 150 -4.31 -11.05 -9.82
CA LYS A 150 -3.16 -11.62 -9.10
C LYS A 150 -3.15 -11.25 -7.62
N GLN A 151 -3.55 -10.02 -7.30
CA GLN A 151 -3.67 -9.56 -5.92
C GLN A 151 -4.79 -10.32 -5.19
N TYR A 152 -5.96 -10.46 -5.82
CA TYR A 152 -7.07 -11.22 -5.26
C TYR A 152 -6.71 -12.70 -5.05
N GLU A 153 -6.04 -13.35 -6.01
CA GLU A 153 -5.55 -14.73 -5.85
C GLU A 153 -4.65 -14.84 -4.60
N LYS A 154 -3.67 -13.93 -4.45
CA LYS A 154 -2.76 -13.93 -3.29
C LYS A 154 -3.51 -13.76 -1.97
N GLU A 155 -4.42 -12.79 -1.88
CA GLU A 155 -5.23 -12.53 -0.68
C GLU A 155 -6.17 -13.71 -0.35
N SER A 156 -6.74 -14.36 -1.37
CA SER A 156 -7.62 -15.54 -1.21
C SER A 156 -6.88 -16.81 -0.79
N VAL A 157 -5.59 -16.92 -1.11
CA VAL A 157 -4.72 -18.04 -0.68
C VAL A 157 -4.31 -17.83 0.77
N VAL A 158 -3.93 -16.60 1.16
CA VAL A 158 -3.59 -16.25 2.55
C VAL A 158 -4.78 -16.49 3.48
N SER A 159 -6.00 -16.12 3.06
CA SER A 159 -7.23 -16.31 3.85
C SER A 159 -7.65 -17.78 4.03
N ARG A 160 -7.07 -18.71 3.25
CA ARG A 160 -7.33 -20.17 3.37
C ARG A 160 -6.34 -20.90 4.26
N HIS A 161 -5.26 -20.24 4.67
CA HIS A 161 -4.20 -20.81 5.52
C HIS A 161 -4.22 -20.22 6.95
N LEU A 162 -5.25 -19.44 7.27
CA LEU A 162 -5.62 -18.99 8.62
C LEU A 162 -6.87 -19.77 9.05
#